data_AF-A0A847FQZ6-F1
#
_entry.id   AF-A0A847FQZ6-F1
#
_cell.length_a   1.000
_cell.length_b   1.000
_cell.length_c   1.000
_cell.angle_alpha   90.00
_cell.angle_beta   90.00
_cell.angle_gamma   90.00
#
_symmetry.space_group_name_H-M   'P 1'
#
loop_
_entity.id
_entity.type
_entity.pdbx_description
1 polymer ?
#
loop_
_entity_poly.entity_id
_entity_poly.type
_entity_poly.pdbx_seq_one_letter_code
_entity_poly.pdbx_strand_id
1 'polypeptide(L)'
;RPFRELANAGHVRWLMGQRASRAGEAPDDEVMAEVERRALDLWRGIAEFTGGEGDVQALAGETRAAVEAALQLPILAERFPLPDEPRYQAAVEMVVSHLGDDPAAWATLLGWILVHPLARMLRPEGDPELSRSWMDEWRLGQQLAGVMQELDEEEGAAWWSAGTVKVLVKHQAWCPAMEEDEERAYQVLTSWLRDGEVQRFLQVNRHLGVLWFNGESFEQLLAWMMAIAAVRITAGAEAEGEEDVARAIVACYEVVERLRAAEAASDYQVVKLMEAAKGPAASARSDARQTGAAPDRPKERGA
;
A
#
# COMPACT_ATOMS: atom_id res chain seq x y z
N ARG A 1 15.54 -19.49 -7.85
CA ARG A 1 15.27 -20.57 -6.86
C ARG A 1 14.91 -19.98 -5.51
N PRO A 2 15.70 -19.07 -4.90
CA PRO A 2 15.39 -18.51 -3.57
C PRO A 2 14.01 -17.83 -3.47
N PHE A 3 13.60 -17.07 -4.50
CA PHE A 3 12.27 -16.43 -4.51
C PHE A 3 11.12 -17.43 -4.35
N ARG A 4 11.21 -18.63 -4.95
CA ARG A 4 10.15 -19.65 -4.83
C ARG A 4 10.12 -20.34 -3.48
N GLU A 5 11.22 -20.35 -2.74
CA GLU A 5 11.27 -20.95 -1.39
C GLU A 5 10.55 -20.09 -0.35
N LEU A 6 10.47 -18.79 -0.60
CA LEU A 6 9.66 -17.83 0.16
C LEU A 6 8.25 -17.68 -0.43
N ALA A 7 8.15 -17.45 -1.75
CA ALA A 7 6.89 -17.33 -2.45
C ALA A 7 6.44 -18.72 -2.96
N ASN A 8 5.91 -19.55 -2.05
CA ASN A 8 5.15 -20.76 -2.38
C ASN A 8 3.94 -20.94 -1.46
N ALA A 9 2.95 -21.67 -1.94
CA ALA A 9 1.68 -21.84 -1.23
C ALA A 9 1.83 -22.49 0.15
N GLY A 10 2.78 -23.42 0.30
CA GLY A 10 3.07 -24.07 1.58
C GLY A 10 3.59 -23.07 2.62
N HIS A 11 4.51 -22.18 2.22
CA HIS A 11 5.06 -21.16 3.10
C HIS A 11 4.02 -20.10 3.47
N VAL A 12 3.17 -19.67 2.52
CA VAL A 12 2.06 -18.76 2.80
C VAL A 12 1.11 -19.36 3.85
N ARG A 13 0.62 -20.60 3.63
CA ARG A 13 -0.26 -21.29 4.59
C ARG A 13 0.41 -21.48 5.95
N TRP A 14 1.71 -21.79 5.96
CA TRP A 14 2.47 -21.92 7.21
C TRP A 14 2.54 -20.60 7.97
N LEU A 15 2.92 -19.49 7.33
CA LEU A 15 2.97 -18.15 7.93
C LEU A 15 1.61 -17.70 8.44
N MET A 16 0.55 -17.91 7.66
CA MET A 16 -0.83 -17.64 8.11
C MET A 16 -1.18 -18.36 9.43
N GLY A 17 -0.68 -19.58 9.62
CA GLY A 17 -0.85 -20.31 10.88
C GLY A 17 -0.09 -19.72 12.08
N GLN A 18 0.85 -18.80 11.85
CA GLN A 18 1.68 -18.15 12.89
C GLN A 18 1.17 -16.75 13.26
N ARG A 19 0.04 -16.30 12.70
CA ARG A 19 -0.53 -14.99 13.02
C ARG A 19 -0.88 -14.92 14.50
N ALA A 20 -0.61 -13.77 15.11
CA ALA A 20 -1.02 -13.51 16.46
C ALA A 20 -2.55 -13.50 16.54
N SER A 21 -3.10 -14.24 17.50
CA SER A 21 -4.55 -14.37 17.68
C SER A 21 -5.08 -13.64 18.91
N ARG A 22 -4.17 -13.22 19.81
CA ARG A 22 -4.48 -12.53 21.06
C ARG A 22 -3.42 -11.49 21.41
N ALA A 23 -3.83 -10.48 22.17
CA ALA A 23 -2.93 -9.49 22.74
C ALA A 23 -1.78 -10.15 23.53
N GLY A 24 -0.56 -9.67 23.32
CA GLY A 24 0.65 -10.21 23.96
C GLY A 24 1.21 -11.48 23.31
N GLU A 25 0.56 -12.04 22.28
CA GLU A 25 1.17 -13.04 21.41
C GLU A 25 2.07 -12.34 20.38
N ALA A 26 3.32 -12.76 20.31
CA ALA A 26 4.23 -12.44 19.22
C ALA A 26 4.45 -13.72 18.38
N PRO A 27 4.76 -13.60 17.08
CA PRO A 27 5.23 -14.74 16.30
C PRO A 27 6.44 -15.39 17.00
N ASP A 28 6.53 -16.72 16.94
CA ASP A 28 7.62 -17.48 17.57
C ASP A 28 8.99 -17.01 17.04
N ASP A 29 9.96 -16.82 17.93
CA ASP A 29 11.33 -16.42 17.58
C ASP A 29 11.97 -17.38 16.56
N GLU A 30 11.68 -18.68 16.66
CA GLU A 30 12.17 -19.69 15.71
C GLU A 30 11.54 -19.51 14.33
N VAL A 31 10.25 -19.17 14.27
CA VAL A 31 9.53 -18.84 13.03
C VAL A 31 10.16 -17.62 12.38
N MET A 32 10.42 -16.57 13.16
CA MET A 32 10.97 -15.33 12.62
C MET A 32 12.45 -15.49 12.21
N ALA A 33 13.23 -16.31 12.93
CA ALA A 33 14.59 -16.67 12.52
C ALA A 33 14.61 -17.48 11.21
N GLU A 34 13.62 -18.34 10.97
CA GLU A 34 13.42 -19.03 9.70
C GLU A 34 13.14 -18.05 8.55
N VAL A 35 12.24 -17.10 8.77
CA VAL A 35 11.92 -16.03 7.79
C VAL A 35 13.16 -15.23 7.42
N GLU A 36 13.91 -14.77 8.43
CA GLU A 36 15.14 -13.99 8.24
C GLU A 36 16.21 -14.79 7.48
N ARG A 37 16.41 -16.07 7.83
CA ARG A 37 17.36 -16.93 7.11
C ARG A 37 17.00 -17.08 5.64
N ARG A 38 15.73 -17.32 5.32
CA ARG A 38 15.27 -17.41 3.93
C ARG A 38 15.39 -16.07 3.20
N ALA A 39 15.09 -14.97 3.88
CA ALA A 39 15.26 -13.62 3.33
C ALA A 39 16.74 -13.36 3.01
N LEU A 40 17.67 -13.72 3.89
CA LEU A 40 19.11 -13.64 3.63
C LEU A 40 19.51 -14.39 2.36
N ASP A 41 19.03 -15.62 2.19
CA ASP A 41 19.35 -16.43 1.01
C ASP A 41 18.75 -15.83 -0.28
N LEU A 42 17.55 -15.24 -0.21
CA LEU A 42 16.96 -14.48 -1.30
C LEU A 42 17.82 -13.27 -1.67
N TRP A 43 18.13 -12.42 -0.70
CA TRP A 43 18.86 -11.17 -0.93
C TRP A 43 20.30 -11.42 -1.39
N ARG A 44 20.98 -12.44 -0.87
CA ARG A 44 22.28 -12.90 -1.41
C ARG A 44 22.17 -13.30 -2.88
N GLY A 45 21.16 -14.11 -3.22
CA GLY A 45 20.95 -14.54 -4.59
C GLY A 45 20.63 -13.38 -5.54
N ILE A 46 19.89 -12.37 -5.08
CA ILE A 46 19.63 -11.15 -5.85
C ILE A 46 20.92 -10.33 -6.01
N ALA A 47 21.69 -10.13 -4.93
CA ALA A 47 22.96 -9.40 -4.97
C ALA A 47 23.94 -10.01 -5.97
N GLU A 48 24.10 -11.34 -5.94
CA GLU A 48 24.92 -12.10 -6.90
C GLU A 48 24.42 -11.96 -8.33
N PHE A 49 23.10 -11.98 -8.54
CA PHE A 49 22.48 -11.88 -9.86
C PHE A 49 22.59 -10.47 -10.46
N THR A 50 22.41 -9.42 -9.66
CA THR A 50 22.44 -8.03 -10.12
C THR A 50 23.84 -7.42 -10.08
N GLY A 51 24.80 -8.08 -9.42
CA GLY A 51 26.09 -7.48 -9.08
C GLY A 51 25.95 -6.28 -8.13
N GLY A 52 24.89 -6.27 -7.32
CA GLY A 52 24.56 -5.14 -6.44
C GLY A 52 25.34 -5.21 -5.13
N GLU A 53 25.63 -4.03 -4.56
CA GLU A 53 26.35 -3.86 -3.29
C GLU A 53 25.40 -3.52 -2.13
N GLY A 54 24.09 -3.69 -2.32
CA GLY A 54 23.10 -3.44 -1.27
C GLY A 54 23.35 -4.25 0.00
N ASP A 55 22.97 -3.70 1.15
CA ASP A 55 23.15 -4.36 2.44
C ASP A 55 22.14 -5.50 2.60
N VAL A 56 22.62 -6.72 2.30
CA VAL A 56 21.85 -7.96 2.40
C VAL A 56 21.33 -8.23 3.81
N GLN A 57 22.11 -7.88 4.86
CA GLN A 57 21.68 -8.10 6.24
C GLN A 57 20.55 -7.14 6.60
N ALA A 58 20.70 -5.86 6.25
CA ALA A 58 19.65 -4.87 6.46
C ALA A 58 18.35 -5.26 5.74
N LEU A 59 18.42 -5.66 4.47
CA LEU A 59 17.23 -6.07 3.70
C LEU A 59 16.55 -7.32 4.28
N ALA A 60 17.32 -8.28 4.80
CA ALA A 60 16.74 -9.44 5.47
C ALA A 60 16.06 -9.06 6.79
N GLY A 61 16.67 -8.19 7.61
CA GLY A 61 16.07 -7.67 8.84
C GLY A 61 14.79 -6.89 8.58
N GLU A 62 14.76 -6.05 7.54
CA GLU A 62 13.55 -5.35 7.11
C GLU A 62 12.46 -6.30 6.61
N THR A 63 12.84 -7.34 5.86
CA THR A 63 11.89 -8.39 5.43
C THR A 63 11.29 -9.10 6.64
N ARG A 64 12.12 -9.46 7.63
CA ARG A 64 11.68 -10.04 8.90
C ARG A 64 10.69 -9.13 9.61
N ALA A 65 11.04 -7.86 9.81
CA ALA A 65 10.17 -6.89 10.50
C ALA A 65 8.84 -6.67 9.77
N ALA A 66 8.84 -6.63 8.44
CA ALA A 66 7.63 -6.49 7.65
C ALA A 66 6.72 -7.73 7.73
N VAL A 67 7.30 -8.95 7.73
CA VAL A 67 6.54 -10.18 7.93
C VAL A 67 5.96 -10.24 9.34
N GLU A 68 6.75 -9.89 10.37
CA GLU A 68 6.28 -9.83 11.76
C GLU A 68 5.10 -8.86 11.92
N ALA A 69 5.25 -7.64 11.40
CA ALA A 69 4.20 -6.64 11.37
C ALA A 69 2.92 -7.17 10.70
N ALA A 70 3.04 -7.82 9.53
CA ALA A 70 1.92 -8.44 8.84
C ALA A 70 1.23 -9.52 9.70
N LEU A 71 1.99 -10.41 10.34
CA LEU A 71 1.46 -11.48 11.19
C LEU A 71 0.76 -10.97 12.46
N GLN A 72 1.05 -9.74 12.87
CA GLN A 72 0.47 -9.09 14.03
C GLN A 72 -0.64 -8.08 13.68
N LEU A 73 -0.99 -7.89 12.39
CA LEU A 73 -2.14 -7.07 12.00
C LEU A 73 -3.48 -7.48 12.64
N PRO A 74 -3.77 -8.78 12.88
CA PRO A 74 -5.02 -9.16 13.54
C PRO A 74 -5.19 -8.62 14.96
N ILE A 75 -4.09 -8.25 15.63
CA ILE A 75 -4.07 -7.69 16.99
C ILE A 75 -3.60 -6.22 17.01
N LEU A 76 -3.80 -5.51 15.89
CA LEU A 76 -3.27 -4.15 15.69
C LEU A 76 -3.78 -3.17 16.75
N ALA A 77 -5.07 -3.24 17.09
CA ALA A 77 -5.69 -2.36 18.08
C ALA A 77 -5.17 -2.61 19.50
N GLU A 78 -4.79 -3.84 19.83
CA GLU A 78 -4.23 -4.19 21.13
C GLU A 78 -2.75 -3.83 21.25
N ARG A 79 -2.01 -3.85 20.13
CA ARG A 79 -0.59 -3.43 20.10
C ARG A 79 -0.41 -1.93 20.18
N PHE A 80 -1.31 -1.17 19.54
CA PHE A 80 -1.21 0.28 19.44
C PHE A 80 -2.53 0.95 19.81
N PRO A 81 -2.96 0.87 21.09
CA PRO A 81 -4.31 1.25 21.48
C PRO A 81 -4.57 2.75 21.31
N LEU A 82 -5.70 3.08 20.66
CA LEU A 82 -6.25 4.43 20.58
C LEU A 82 -7.79 4.38 20.72
N PRO A 83 -8.31 4.17 21.95
CA PRO A 83 -9.70 3.77 22.19
C PRO A 83 -10.75 4.85 21.89
N ASP A 84 -10.37 6.12 21.89
CA ASP A 84 -11.29 7.26 21.67
C ASP A 84 -11.21 7.85 20.26
N GLU A 85 -10.59 7.13 19.31
CA GLU A 85 -10.44 7.58 17.92
C GLU A 85 -11.20 6.65 16.94
N PRO A 86 -12.42 7.04 16.50
CA PRO A 86 -13.22 6.24 15.59
C PRO A 86 -12.53 5.92 14.26
N ARG A 87 -11.70 6.82 13.73
CA ARG A 87 -10.97 6.59 12.49
C ARG A 87 -9.95 5.48 12.63
N TYR A 88 -9.30 5.40 13.80
CA TYR A 88 -8.36 4.33 14.09
C TYR A 88 -9.07 2.97 14.08
N GLN A 89 -10.21 2.86 14.78
CA GLN A 89 -10.99 1.62 14.80
C GLN A 89 -11.47 1.21 13.40
N ALA A 90 -11.90 2.18 12.59
CA ALA A 90 -12.32 1.91 11.22
C ALA A 90 -11.15 1.51 10.30
N ALA A 91 -9.95 2.02 10.55
CA ALA A 91 -8.73 1.61 9.84
C ALA A 91 -8.32 0.18 10.20
N VAL A 92 -8.32 -0.16 11.49
CA VAL A 92 -8.04 -1.52 11.97
C VAL A 92 -9.04 -2.51 11.37
N GLU A 93 -10.33 -2.22 11.46
CA GLU A 93 -11.38 -3.10 10.92
C GLU A 93 -11.20 -3.29 9.40
N MET A 94 -10.91 -2.23 8.64
CA MET A 94 -10.64 -2.34 7.21
C MET A 94 -9.47 -3.29 6.92
N VAL A 95 -8.35 -3.16 7.61
CA VAL A 95 -7.17 -4.00 7.37
C VAL A 95 -7.42 -5.45 7.77
N VAL A 96 -7.98 -5.67 8.96
CA VAL A 96 -8.24 -7.02 9.50
C VAL A 96 -9.27 -7.75 8.65
N SER A 97 -10.38 -7.10 8.30
CA SER A 97 -11.43 -7.70 7.47
C SER A 97 -10.96 -7.99 6.04
N HIS A 98 -10.11 -7.15 5.47
CA HIS A 98 -9.58 -7.29 4.11
C HIS A 98 -8.63 -8.47 3.96
N LEU A 99 -7.80 -8.74 4.97
CA LEU A 99 -6.92 -9.92 4.96
C LEU A 99 -7.65 -11.19 5.39
N GLY A 100 -8.39 -11.12 6.49
CA GLY A 100 -9.14 -12.23 7.07
C GLY A 100 -8.35 -13.55 7.09
N ASP A 101 -9.05 -14.63 6.77
CA ASP A 101 -8.47 -15.97 6.58
C ASP A 101 -8.21 -16.29 5.08
N ASP A 102 -8.24 -15.31 4.19
CA ASP A 102 -8.09 -15.50 2.74
C ASP A 102 -6.61 -15.75 2.34
N PRO A 103 -6.24 -16.97 1.90
CA PRO A 103 -4.87 -17.25 1.50
C PRO A 103 -4.36 -16.38 0.35
N ALA A 104 -5.23 -15.95 -0.57
CA ALA A 104 -4.84 -15.12 -1.71
C ALA A 104 -4.50 -13.70 -1.26
N ALA A 105 -5.26 -13.13 -0.32
CA ALA A 105 -4.92 -11.86 0.31
C ALA A 105 -3.56 -11.94 1.02
N TRP A 106 -3.34 -12.98 1.82
CA TRP A 106 -2.05 -13.17 2.51
C TRP A 106 -0.88 -13.36 1.53
N ALA A 107 -1.07 -14.13 0.47
CA ALA A 107 -0.05 -14.28 -0.58
C ALA A 107 0.23 -12.96 -1.32
N THR A 108 -0.77 -12.08 -1.47
CA THR A 108 -0.62 -10.77 -2.12
C THR A 108 0.22 -9.85 -1.23
N LEU A 109 -0.09 -9.78 0.07
CA LEU A 109 0.66 -8.99 1.03
C LEU A 109 2.11 -9.46 1.15
N LEU A 110 2.33 -10.77 1.30
CA LEU A 110 3.66 -11.36 1.37
C LEU A 110 4.44 -11.18 0.06
N GLY A 111 3.76 -11.31 -1.09
CA GLY A 111 4.35 -11.02 -2.40
C GLY A 111 4.84 -9.56 -2.50
N TRP A 112 4.05 -8.61 -2.00
CA TRP A 112 4.48 -7.21 -1.91
C TRP A 112 5.68 -7.02 -0.95
N ILE A 113 5.70 -7.66 0.22
CA ILE A 113 6.83 -7.59 1.17
C ILE A 113 8.15 -8.00 0.50
N LEU A 114 8.13 -9.05 -0.32
CA LEU A 114 9.34 -9.55 -1.00
C LEU A 114 9.79 -8.67 -2.18
N VAL A 115 8.86 -7.95 -2.82
CA VAL A 115 9.14 -7.22 -4.08
C VAL A 115 9.39 -5.73 -3.85
N HIS A 116 8.73 -5.10 -2.87
CA HIS A 116 8.80 -3.66 -2.67
C HIS A 116 10.21 -3.07 -2.41
N PRO A 117 11.16 -3.78 -1.76
CA PRO A 117 12.48 -3.23 -1.48
C PRO A 117 13.53 -3.65 -2.51
N LEU A 118 13.15 -4.37 -3.58
CA LEU A 118 14.08 -4.94 -4.57
C LEU A 118 15.13 -3.94 -5.07
N ALA A 119 14.71 -2.74 -5.48
CA ALA A 119 15.61 -1.71 -6.00
C ALA A 119 16.70 -1.28 -5.00
N ARG A 120 16.51 -1.51 -3.70
CA ARG A 120 17.51 -1.21 -2.67
C ARG A 120 18.77 -2.05 -2.79
N MET A 121 18.74 -3.13 -3.55
CA MET A 121 19.94 -3.89 -3.90
C MET A 121 20.93 -3.07 -4.75
N LEU A 122 20.45 -2.13 -5.56
CA LEU A 122 21.29 -1.24 -6.38
C LEU A 122 21.26 0.22 -5.93
N ARG A 123 20.17 0.67 -5.31
CA ARG A 123 19.95 2.07 -4.92
C ARG A 123 19.49 2.12 -3.47
N PRO A 124 20.36 2.42 -2.50
CA PRO A 124 20.03 2.36 -1.08
C PRO A 124 18.72 3.07 -0.69
N GLU A 125 18.40 4.19 -1.33
CA GLU A 125 17.18 4.99 -1.12
C GLU A 125 15.91 4.32 -1.67
N GLY A 126 16.07 3.29 -2.49
CA GLY A 126 15.02 2.61 -3.23
C GLY A 126 14.62 3.33 -4.51
N ASP A 127 13.97 2.58 -5.39
CA ASP A 127 13.30 3.10 -6.59
C ASP A 127 12.09 2.19 -6.88
N PRO A 128 10.87 2.63 -6.53
CA PRO A 128 9.66 1.85 -6.77
C PRO A 128 9.44 1.50 -8.25
N GLU A 129 9.90 2.34 -9.17
CA GLU A 129 9.81 2.05 -10.61
C GLU A 129 10.77 0.94 -11.00
N LEU A 130 12.01 0.97 -10.49
CA LEU A 130 12.99 -0.08 -10.75
C LEU A 130 12.53 -1.42 -10.16
N SER A 131 11.99 -1.43 -8.95
CA SER A 131 11.44 -2.65 -8.32
C SER A 131 10.29 -3.23 -9.16
N ARG A 132 9.42 -2.35 -9.68
CA ARG A 132 8.35 -2.74 -10.62
C ARG A 132 8.89 -3.29 -11.93
N SER A 133 9.93 -2.67 -12.50
CA SER A 133 10.58 -3.15 -13.74
C SER A 133 11.15 -4.55 -13.55
N TRP A 134 11.84 -4.79 -12.43
CA TRP A 134 12.40 -6.10 -12.11
C TRP A 134 11.34 -7.17 -11.88
N MET A 135 10.19 -6.80 -11.34
CA MET A 135 9.05 -7.71 -11.23
C MET A 135 8.62 -8.25 -12.61
N ASP A 136 8.65 -7.41 -13.65
CA ASP A 136 8.35 -7.81 -15.03
C ASP A 136 9.53 -8.58 -15.66
N GLU A 137 10.75 -8.02 -15.59
CA GLU A 137 11.95 -8.57 -16.22
C GLU A 137 12.30 -9.98 -15.70
N TRP A 138 12.14 -10.21 -14.39
CA TRP A 138 12.45 -11.49 -13.74
C TRP A 138 11.22 -12.40 -13.68
N ARG A 139 10.11 -11.98 -14.29
CA ARG A 139 8.83 -12.70 -14.34
C ARG A 139 8.33 -13.07 -12.94
N LEU A 140 8.54 -12.20 -11.96
CA LEU A 140 8.06 -12.42 -10.59
C LEU A 140 6.54 -12.42 -10.55
N GLY A 141 5.88 -11.62 -11.40
CA GLY A 141 4.42 -11.66 -11.55
C GLY A 141 3.88 -13.04 -11.94
N GLN A 142 4.55 -13.74 -12.87
CA GLN A 142 4.18 -15.11 -13.25
C GLN A 142 4.39 -16.09 -12.10
N GLN A 143 5.44 -15.91 -11.30
CA GLN A 143 5.70 -16.76 -10.15
C GLN A 143 4.64 -16.55 -9.06
N LEU A 144 4.31 -15.30 -8.74
CA LEU A 144 3.26 -14.95 -7.79
C LEU A 144 1.90 -15.50 -8.23
N ALA A 145 1.52 -15.35 -9.50
CA ALA A 145 0.29 -15.94 -10.01
C ALA A 145 0.28 -17.48 -9.88
N GLY A 146 1.42 -18.14 -10.10
CA GLY A 146 1.56 -19.59 -9.86
C GLY A 146 1.32 -19.97 -8.39
N VAL A 147 1.83 -19.17 -7.44
CA VAL A 147 1.57 -19.37 -6.01
C VAL A 147 0.09 -19.24 -5.68
N MET A 148 -0.59 -18.25 -6.24
CA MET A 148 -2.03 -18.06 -6.04
C MET A 148 -2.82 -19.26 -6.57
N GLN A 149 -2.46 -19.79 -7.75
CA GLN A 149 -3.10 -20.99 -8.29
C GLN A 149 -2.85 -22.24 -7.43
N GLU A 150 -1.68 -22.38 -6.82
CA GLU A 150 -1.39 -23.43 -5.82
C GLU A 150 -2.17 -23.24 -4.50
N LEU A 151 -2.71 -22.04 -4.27
CA LEU A 151 -3.65 -21.69 -3.20
C LEU A 151 -5.12 -21.83 -3.64
N ASP A 152 -5.38 -22.50 -4.77
CA ASP A 152 -6.69 -22.80 -5.33
C ASP A 152 -7.43 -21.59 -5.95
N GLU A 153 -6.73 -20.50 -6.24
CA GLU A 153 -7.28 -19.37 -7.01
C GLU A 153 -7.46 -19.70 -8.50
N GLU A 154 -8.52 -19.16 -9.11
CA GLU A 154 -8.69 -19.19 -10.56
C GLU A 154 -7.57 -18.40 -11.25
N GLU A 155 -7.13 -18.84 -12.44
CA GLU A 155 -6.06 -18.18 -13.19
C GLU A 155 -6.25 -16.66 -13.33
N GLY A 156 -7.47 -16.19 -13.62
CA GLY A 156 -7.77 -14.76 -13.73
C GLY A 156 -7.55 -14.01 -12.41
N ALA A 157 -8.04 -14.56 -11.29
CA ALA A 157 -7.90 -13.98 -9.96
C ALA A 157 -6.43 -14.02 -9.47
N ALA A 158 -5.71 -15.08 -9.80
CA ALA A 158 -4.28 -15.20 -9.55
C ALA A 158 -3.47 -14.12 -10.26
N TRP A 159 -3.74 -13.86 -11.55
CA TRP A 159 -3.10 -12.78 -12.29
C TRP A 159 -3.53 -11.39 -11.80
N TRP A 160 -4.77 -11.23 -11.37
CA TRP A 160 -5.24 -10.01 -10.72
C TRP A 160 -4.45 -9.70 -9.44
N SER A 161 -4.25 -10.71 -8.59
CA SER A 161 -3.48 -10.60 -7.35
C SER A 161 -2.01 -10.25 -7.63
N ALA A 162 -1.39 -10.88 -8.63
CA ALA A 162 -0.04 -10.50 -9.07
C ALA A 162 0.02 -9.05 -9.61
N GLY A 163 -0.99 -8.61 -10.37
CA GLY A 163 -1.13 -7.22 -10.80
C GLY A 163 -1.31 -6.24 -9.63
N THR A 164 -2.01 -6.67 -8.58
CA THR A 164 -2.18 -5.91 -7.34
C THR A 164 -0.83 -5.67 -6.68
N VAL A 165 -0.01 -6.70 -6.49
CA VAL A 165 1.36 -6.56 -5.96
C VAL A 165 2.15 -5.49 -6.72
N LYS A 166 2.02 -5.46 -8.06
CA LYS A 166 2.70 -4.48 -8.91
C LYS A 166 2.26 -3.04 -8.64
N VAL A 167 0.96 -2.81 -8.44
CA VAL A 167 0.40 -1.52 -8.04
C VAL A 167 0.94 -1.10 -6.67
N LEU A 168 0.93 -2.02 -5.70
CA LEU A 168 1.38 -1.76 -4.33
C LEU A 168 2.88 -1.45 -4.26
N VAL A 169 3.71 -2.12 -5.05
CA VAL A 169 5.15 -1.83 -5.14
C VAL A 169 5.40 -0.40 -5.60
N LYS A 170 4.68 0.06 -6.62
CA LYS A 170 4.87 1.41 -7.18
C LYS A 170 4.42 2.51 -6.24
N HIS A 171 3.26 2.32 -5.61
CA HIS A 171 2.60 3.33 -4.77
C HIS A 171 2.82 3.07 -3.27
N GLN A 172 3.81 2.26 -2.89
CA GLN A 172 4.09 1.90 -1.48
C GLN A 172 4.23 3.10 -0.53
N ALA A 173 4.71 4.24 -1.05
CA ALA A 173 4.91 5.49 -0.30
C ALA A 173 3.72 6.47 -0.38
N TRP A 174 2.50 5.98 -0.66
CA TRP A 174 1.32 6.82 -0.85
C TRP A 174 0.87 7.57 0.39
N CYS A 175 1.19 7.06 1.60
CA CYS A 175 0.85 7.69 2.87
C CYS A 175 2.12 8.28 3.51
N PRO A 176 2.28 9.62 3.52
CA PRO A 176 3.37 10.29 4.23
C PRO A 176 2.92 11.44 5.15
N ALA A 177 3.65 11.59 6.26
CA ALA A 177 3.68 12.64 7.29
C ALA A 177 2.34 13.13 7.87
N MET A 178 2.27 13.21 9.21
CA MET A 178 1.13 13.70 10.01
C MET A 178 0.75 15.17 9.78
N GLU A 179 1.35 15.84 8.80
CA GLU A 179 1.05 17.24 8.48
C GLU A 179 -0.25 17.34 7.69
N GLU A 180 -1.10 18.28 8.11
CA GLU A 180 -2.36 18.59 7.44
C GLU A 180 -2.09 19.16 6.03
N ASP A 181 -2.30 18.31 5.01
CA ASP A 181 -2.43 18.73 3.62
C ASP A 181 -3.86 18.45 3.16
N GLU A 182 -4.67 19.50 3.02
CA GLU A 182 -6.05 19.42 2.54
C GLU A 182 -6.14 18.81 1.13
N GLU A 183 -5.10 18.97 0.31
CA GLU A 183 -5.04 18.45 -1.06
C GLU A 183 -4.44 17.04 -1.15
N ARG A 184 -4.03 16.43 -0.02
CA ARG A 184 -3.35 15.11 0.01
C ARG A 184 -4.11 14.04 -0.75
N ALA A 185 -5.41 13.89 -0.49
CA ALA A 185 -6.25 12.90 -1.15
C ALA A 185 -6.28 13.10 -2.66
N TYR A 186 -6.42 14.34 -3.12
CA TYR A 186 -6.37 14.67 -4.54
C TYR A 186 -5.01 14.36 -5.17
N GLN A 187 -3.90 14.68 -4.49
CA GLN A 187 -2.54 14.39 -4.98
C GLN A 187 -2.29 12.88 -5.10
N VAL A 188 -2.66 12.12 -4.08
CA VAL A 188 -2.57 10.65 -4.05
C VAL A 188 -3.39 10.05 -5.20
N LEU A 189 -4.66 10.43 -5.31
CA LEU A 189 -5.54 9.95 -6.39
C LEU A 189 -5.00 10.33 -7.78
N THR A 190 -4.49 11.54 -7.94
CA THR A 190 -3.90 11.99 -9.21
C THR A 190 -2.67 11.17 -9.57
N SER A 191 -1.83 10.84 -8.59
CA SER A 191 -0.66 9.96 -8.78
C SER A 191 -1.11 8.56 -9.26
N TRP A 192 -2.13 7.99 -8.61
CA TRP A 192 -2.69 6.69 -8.96
C TRP A 192 -3.30 6.68 -10.37
N LEU A 193 -4.17 7.63 -10.68
CA LEU A 193 -4.85 7.69 -11.98
C LEU A 193 -3.91 8.01 -13.15
N ARG A 194 -2.70 8.51 -12.91
CA ARG A 194 -1.66 8.66 -13.95
C ARG A 194 -0.97 7.34 -14.30
N ASP A 195 -1.11 6.32 -13.44
CA ASP A 195 -0.51 5.01 -13.65
C ASP A 195 -1.47 4.09 -14.41
N GLY A 196 -1.01 3.56 -15.55
CA GLY A 196 -1.78 2.63 -16.36
C GLY A 196 -2.04 1.27 -15.69
N GLU A 197 -1.22 0.87 -14.72
CA GLU A 197 -1.49 -0.32 -13.90
C GLU A 197 -2.69 -0.09 -12.98
N VAL A 198 -2.77 1.08 -12.34
CA VAL A 198 -3.92 1.43 -11.48
C VAL A 198 -5.17 1.63 -12.30
N GLN A 199 -5.10 2.24 -13.49
CA GLN A 199 -6.26 2.34 -14.38
C GLN A 199 -6.81 0.97 -14.78
N ARG A 200 -5.94 -0.02 -15.03
CA ARG A 200 -6.36 -1.41 -15.27
C ARG A 200 -6.97 -2.05 -14.04
N PHE A 201 -6.36 -1.85 -12.87
CA PHE A 201 -6.90 -2.31 -11.59
C PHE A 201 -8.28 -1.72 -11.29
N LEU A 202 -8.50 -0.44 -11.61
CA LEU A 202 -9.79 0.23 -11.46
C LEU A 202 -10.77 -0.05 -12.61
N GLN A 203 -10.38 -0.89 -13.57
CA GLN A 203 -11.16 -1.25 -14.76
C GLN A 203 -11.68 -0.01 -15.52
N VAL A 204 -10.83 1.01 -15.62
CA VAL A 204 -11.20 2.30 -16.23
C VAL A 204 -11.53 2.08 -17.70
N ASN A 205 -12.75 2.47 -18.08
CA ASN A 205 -13.24 2.33 -19.44
C ASN A 205 -13.85 3.65 -19.94
N ARG A 206 -13.89 3.81 -21.27
CA ARG A 206 -14.49 4.99 -21.91
C ARG A 206 -15.81 4.60 -22.56
N HIS A 207 -16.88 5.26 -22.13
CA HIS A 207 -18.21 5.11 -22.72
C HIS A 207 -18.79 6.49 -23.03
N LEU A 208 -19.15 6.73 -24.30
CA LEU A 208 -19.69 8.01 -24.80
C LEU A 208 -18.84 9.23 -24.42
N GLY A 209 -17.52 9.09 -24.47
CA GLY A 209 -16.57 10.16 -24.13
C GLY A 209 -16.29 10.32 -22.64
N VAL A 210 -17.06 9.68 -21.76
CA VAL A 210 -16.89 9.72 -20.31
C VAL A 210 -16.03 8.55 -19.84
N LEU A 211 -15.12 8.81 -18.90
CA LEU A 211 -14.31 7.78 -18.24
C LEU A 211 -15.01 7.30 -16.97
N TRP A 212 -15.25 6.00 -16.91
CA TRP A 212 -15.89 5.31 -15.79
C TRP A 212 -14.89 4.38 -15.12
N PHE A 213 -14.98 4.21 -13.80
CA PHE A 213 -14.20 3.23 -13.04
C PHE A 213 -15.13 2.26 -12.31
N ASN A 214 -14.59 1.13 -11.85
CA ASN A 214 -15.33 0.16 -11.05
C ASN A 214 -15.21 0.51 -9.56
N GLY A 215 -16.35 0.77 -8.89
CA GLY A 215 -16.39 1.15 -7.47
C GLY A 215 -15.90 0.06 -6.51
N GLU A 216 -16.22 -1.21 -6.78
CA GLU A 216 -15.74 -2.33 -5.96
C GLU A 216 -14.22 -2.47 -6.04
N SER A 217 -13.64 -2.35 -7.25
CA SER A 217 -12.20 -2.29 -7.43
C SER A 217 -11.58 -1.07 -6.75
N PHE A 218 -12.27 0.07 -6.70
CA PHE A 218 -11.78 1.24 -5.97
C PHE A 218 -11.71 0.97 -4.46
N GLU A 219 -12.74 0.38 -3.87
CA GLU A 219 -12.72 -0.02 -2.46
C GLU A 219 -11.63 -1.05 -2.16
N GLN A 220 -11.43 -2.04 -3.03
CA GLN A 220 -10.33 -3.00 -2.91
C GLN A 220 -8.96 -2.31 -2.98
N LEU A 221 -8.78 -1.29 -3.84
CA LEU A 221 -7.55 -0.52 -3.90
C LEU A 221 -7.29 0.17 -2.55
N LEU A 222 -8.29 0.85 -2.00
CA LEU A 222 -8.16 1.56 -0.73
C LEU A 222 -7.80 0.62 0.43
N ALA A 223 -8.45 -0.55 0.50
CA ALA A 223 -8.16 -1.54 1.51
C ALA A 223 -6.73 -2.09 1.40
N TRP A 224 -6.25 -2.39 0.18
CA TRP A 224 -4.87 -2.79 -0.05
C TRP A 224 -3.85 -1.71 0.33
N MET A 225 -4.14 -0.46 -0.03
CA MET A 225 -3.27 0.67 0.29
C MET A 225 -3.18 0.89 1.80
N MET A 226 -4.30 0.74 2.52
CA MET A 226 -4.31 0.77 3.98
C MET A 226 -3.53 -0.40 4.60
N ALA A 227 -3.67 -1.62 4.06
CA ALA A 227 -2.95 -2.80 4.56
C ALA A 227 -1.43 -2.63 4.46
N ILE A 228 -0.90 -2.19 3.31
CA ILE A 228 0.54 -1.96 3.17
C ILE A 228 1.02 -0.77 4.00
N ALA A 229 0.18 0.26 4.21
CA ALA A 229 0.53 1.36 5.10
C ALA A 229 0.66 0.88 6.55
N ALA A 230 -0.28 0.06 7.04
CA ALA A 230 -0.21 -0.51 8.37
C ALA A 230 1.05 -1.36 8.58
N VAL A 231 1.43 -2.21 7.61
CA VAL A 231 2.70 -2.96 7.68
C VAL A 231 3.90 -2.02 7.72
N ARG A 232 3.98 -1.03 6.83
CA ARG A 232 5.13 -0.10 6.79
C ARG A 232 5.27 0.75 8.04
N ILE A 233 4.14 1.15 8.66
CA ILE A 233 4.14 1.95 9.88
C ILE A 233 4.53 1.12 11.10
N THR A 234 4.12 -0.15 11.16
CA THR A 234 4.32 -0.99 12.36
C THR A 234 5.57 -1.85 12.31
N ALA A 235 6.20 -2.02 11.16
CA ALA A 235 7.44 -2.77 11.00
C ALA A 235 8.61 -2.06 11.71
N GLY A 236 9.15 -2.68 12.78
CA GLY A 236 10.28 -2.12 13.53
C GLY A 236 9.90 -0.96 14.46
N ALA A 237 8.60 -0.76 14.72
CA ALA A 237 8.07 0.36 15.50
C ALA A 237 8.20 0.17 17.03
N GLU A 238 8.94 -0.84 17.51
CA GLU A 238 9.06 -1.14 18.95
C GLU A 238 9.76 -0.02 19.74
N ALA A 239 10.54 0.83 19.05
CA ALA A 239 11.18 1.99 19.64
C ALA A 239 10.34 3.28 19.55
N GLU A 240 9.23 3.27 18.81
CA GLU A 240 8.32 4.39 18.64
C GLU A 240 7.25 4.41 19.74
N GLY A 241 6.63 5.57 20.00
CA GLY A 241 5.52 5.65 20.95
C GLY A 241 4.26 4.99 20.36
N GLU A 242 3.61 4.11 21.12
CA GLU A 242 2.41 3.38 20.67
C GLU A 242 1.32 4.32 20.10
N GLU A 243 1.13 5.47 20.76
CA GLU A 243 0.17 6.49 20.35
C GLU A 243 0.55 7.19 19.03
N ASP A 244 1.85 7.34 18.75
CA ASP A 244 2.33 7.98 17.51
C ASP A 244 2.16 7.03 16.31
N VAL A 245 2.41 5.73 16.52
CA VAL A 245 2.09 4.66 15.56
C VAL A 245 0.59 4.66 15.22
N ALA A 246 -0.27 4.69 16.24
CA ALA A 246 -1.71 4.74 16.05
C ALA A 246 -2.15 6.01 15.31
N ARG A 247 -1.57 7.17 15.63
CA ARG A 247 -1.86 8.44 14.93
C ARG A 247 -1.37 8.45 13.48
N ALA A 248 -0.27 7.79 13.16
CA ALA A 248 0.18 7.61 11.78
C ALA A 248 -0.83 6.77 10.96
N ILE A 249 -1.38 5.72 11.55
CA ILE A 249 -2.46 4.91 10.95
C ILE A 249 -3.70 5.76 10.69
N VAL A 250 -4.10 6.60 11.65
CA VAL A 250 -5.23 7.54 11.50
C VAL A 250 -5.00 8.50 10.33
N ALA A 251 -3.81 9.09 10.22
CA ALA A 251 -3.49 10.02 9.13
C ALA A 251 -3.63 9.37 7.74
N CYS A 252 -3.24 8.10 7.60
CA CYS A 252 -3.48 7.37 6.36
C CYS A 252 -4.97 7.12 6.11
N TYR A 253 -5.72 6.77 7.16
CA TYR A 253 -7.15 6.52 7.06
C TYR A 253 -7.96 7.77 6.69
N GLU A 254 -7.56 8.96 7.15
CA GLU A 254 -8.21 10.22 6.75
C GLU A 254 -8.14 10.45 5.24
N VAL A 255 -7.04 10.07 4.59
CA VAL A 255 -6.94 10.11 3.13
C VAL A 255 -7.90 9.11 2.50
N VAL A 256 -7.97 7.89 3.03
CA VAL A 256 -8.91 6.85 2.57
C VAL A 256 -10.37 7.31 2.73
N GLU A 257 -10.73 7.87 3.88
CA GLU A 257 -12.06 8.40 4.17
C GLU A 257 -12.45 9.52 3.18
N ARG A 258 -11.54 10.45 2.88
CA ARG A 258 -11.76 11.48 1.86
C ARG A 258 -11.95 10.89 0.46
N LEU A 259 -11.20 9.86 0.10
CA LEU A 259 -11.33 9.18 -1.20
C LEU A 259 -12.64 8.39 -1.32
N ARG A 260 -13.10 7.75 -0.24
CA ARG A 260 -14.43 7.11 -0.17
C ARG A 260 -15.56 8.12 -0.34
N ALA A 261 -15.46 9.26 0.35
CA ALA A 261 -16.44 10.34 0.18
C ALA A 261 -16.46 10.88 -1.25
N ALA A 262 -15.30 10.97 -1.90
CA ALA A 262 -15.19 11.38 -3.30
C ALA A 262 -15.79 10.34 -4.25
N GLU A 263 -15.58 9.05 -4.00
CA GLU A 263 -16.16 7.94 -4.75
C GLU A 263 -17.69 7.99 -4.72
N ALA A 264 -18.27 8.14 -3.51
CA ALA A 264 -19.72 8.24 -3.32
C ALA A 264 -20.34 9.45 -4.05
N ALA A 265 -19.57 10.54 -4.23
CA ALA A 265 -20.01 11.74 -4.95
C ALA A 265 -19.73 11.71 -6.46
N SER A 266 -19.05 10.67 -6.97
CA SER A 266 -18.50 10.68 -8.32
C SER A 266 -19.43 10.11 -9.40
N ASP A 267 -20.53 9.45 -9.02
CA ASP A 267 -21.33 8.60 -9.92
C ASP A 267 -20.44 7.62 -10.74
N TYR A 268 -19.32 7.17 -10.15
CA TYR A 268 -18.30 6.32 -10.78
C TYR A 268 -17.60 6.93 -12.00
N GLN A 269 -17.64 8.25 -12.16
CA GLN A 269 -16.94 8.96 -13.24
C GLN A 269 -15.59 9.51 -12.75
N VAL A 270 -14.52 9.23 -13.49
CA VAL A 270 -13.15 9.60 -13.10
C VAL A 270 -13.00 11.12 -12.91
N VAL A 271 -13.62 11.92 -13.78
CA VAL A 271 -13.57 13.39 -13.68
C VAL A 271 -14.25 13.88 -12.40
N LYS A 272 -15.46 13.39 -12.10
CA LYS A 272 -16.20 13.75 -10.89
C LYS A 272 -15.48 13.28 -9.63
N LEU A 273 -14.87 12.10 -9.65
CA LEU A 273 -14.04 11.58 -8.56
C LEU A 273 -12.89 12.53 -8.25
N MET A 274 -12.17 12.99 -9.28
CA MET A 274 -11.08 13.96 -9.12
C MET A 274 -11.58 15.32 -8.60
N GLU A 275 -12.71 15.80 -9.09
CA GLU A 275 -13.32 17.06 -8.63
C GLU A 275 -13.73 16.97 -7.15
N ALA A 276 -14.37 15.87 -6.75
CA ALA A 276 -14.78 15.63 -5.38
C ALA A 276 -13.58 15.49 -4.43
N ALA A 277 -12.52 14.78 -4.85
CA ALA A 277 -11.30 14.60 -4.05
C ALA A 277 -10.52 15.91 -3.81
N LYS A 278 -10.67 16.91 -4.68
CA LYS A 278 -10.04 18.23 -4.55
C LYS A 278 -10.68 19.10 -3.45
N GLY A 279 -11.89 18.77 -3.02
CA GLY A 279 -12.63 19.50 -1.98
C GLY A 279 -13.15 20.89 -2.41
N PRO A 280 -14.00 21.51 -1.58
CA PRO A 280 -14.66 22.80 -1.87
C PRO A 280 -13.72 24.03 -1.81
N ALA A 281 -12.59 23.97 -1.10
CA ALA A 281 -11.71 25.14 -0.93
C ALA A 281 -10.78 25.40 -2.14
N ALA A 282 -10.35 24.35 -2.84
CA ALA A 282 -9.44 24.46 -3.97
C ALA A 282 -10.15 24.66 -5.32
N SER A 283 -11.43 24.29 -5.42
CA SER A 283 -12.32 24.64 -6.53
C SER A 283 -12.56 26.16 -6.57
N ALA A 284 -12.85 26.79 -5.42
CA ALA A 284 -12.99 28.25 -5.33
C ALA A 284 -11.71 29.04 -5.69
N ARG A 285 -10.52 28.54 -5.34
CA ARG A 285 -9.23 29.16 -5.71
C ARG A 285 -8.87 28.97 -7.19
N SER A 286 -9.29 27.86 -7.79
CA SER A 286 -9.15 27.57 -9.22
C SER A 286 -10.06 28.48 -10.05
N ASP A 287 -11.31 28.63 -9.62
CA ASP A 287 -12.28 29.53 -10.25
C ASP A 287 -11.87 31.00 -10.11
N ALA A 288 -11.33 31.40 -8.95
CA ALA A 288 -10.76 32.74 -8.75
C ALA A 288 -9.53 33.00 -9.64
N ARG A 289 -8.70 31.98 -9.92
CA ARG A 289 -7.56 32.09 -10.86
C ARG A 289 -7.98 32.11 -12.33
N GLN A 290 -9.06 31.41 -12.70
CA GLN A 290 -9.60 31.42 -14.06
C GLN A 290 -10.44 32.67 -14.36
N THR A 291 -11.05 33.30 -13.35
CA THR A 291 -11.89 34.51 -13.52
C THR A 291 -11.14 35.84 -13.57
N GLY A 292 -9.81 35.85 -13.41
CA GLY A 292 -9.00 37.04 -13.69
C GLY A 292 -9.39 38.30 -12.91
N ALA A 293 -9.95 38.17 -11.70
CA ALA A 293 -10.23 39.33 -10.85
C ALA A 293 -8.93 39.84 -10.23
N ALA A 294 -8.31 40.82 -10.87
CA ALA A 294 -7.18 41.55 -10.30
C ALA A 294 -7.60 42.22 -8.98
N PRO A 295 -6.77 42.19 -7.91
CA PRO A 295 -7.05 42.95 -6.72
C PRO A 295 -7.00 44.45 -7.04
N ASP A 296 -8.10 45.13 -6.73
CA ASP A 296 -8.31 46.56 -6.92
C ASP A 296 -7.23 47.33 -6.16
N ARG A 297 -6.28 47.94 -6.87
CA ARG A 297 -5.24 48.78 -6.26
C ARG A 297 -5.92 50.03 -5.70
N PRO A 298 -5.71 50.38 -4.41
CA PRO A 298 -6.23 51.62 -3.88
C PRO A 298 -5.56 52.80 -4.58
N LYS A 299 -6.37 53.70 -5.15
CA LYS A 299 -5.92 55.00 -5.67
C LYS A 299 -5.38 55.83 -4.51
N GLU A 300 -4.06 55.96 -4.43
CA GLU A 300 -3.43 57.00 -3.62
C GLU A 300 -3.91 58.38 -4.11
N ARG A 301 -4.65 59.07 -3.25
CA ARG A 301 -4.91 60.51 -3.39
C ARG A 301 -3.82 61.25 -2.62
N GLY A 302 -3.01 61.98 -3.38
CA GLY A 302 -2.39 63.28 -3.09
C GLY A 302 -1.85 63.59 -1.69
N ALA A 303 -0.54 63.84 -1.63
CA ALA A 303 0.03 65.15 -1.31
C ALA A 303 1.42 65.26 -1.96
#